data_AF-J9EEN9-F1
#
_entry.id   AF-J9EEN9-F1
#
_cell.length_a   1.000
_cell.length_b   1.000
_cell.length_c   1.000
_cell.angle_alpha   90.00
_cell.angle_beta   90.00
_cell.angle_gamma   90.00
#
_symmetry.space_group_name_H-M   'P 1'
#
loop_
_entity.id
_entity.type
_entity.pdbx_description
1 polymer ?
#
loop_
_entity_poly.entity_id
_entity_poly.type
_entity_poly.pdbx_seq_one_letter_code
_entity_poly.pdbx_strand_id
1 'polypeptide(L)'
;PVEGCLEDEFRCITSLECISIVNVLDGTEQCNDGSDERYCKEMAGSNMCQRPKQCCFNPTAGIFGCDCPLGYSRTSFGLCIPFLAPVLSSDCADLQRRYHFLGSGLFKLNDWSCSKPEMCPFIAHCEMDLFGGGWTIIMQRFNTSLSFDKDILEYENGFDLDNSNFWIG
;
A
#
# COMPACT_ATOMS: atom_id res chain seq x y z
N PRO A 1 11.87 25.28 2.87
CA PRO A 1 10.91 24.35 2.22
C PRO A 1 11.56 22.97 2.18
N VAL A 2 10.95 21.99 2.84
CA VAL A 2 11.57 20.68 3.14
C VAL A 2 11.99 20.02 1.82
N GLU A 3 13.30 19.91 1.57
CA GLU A 3 13.87 19.15 0.44
C GLU A 3 13.77 17.66 0.78
N GLY A 4 12.62 17.05 0.52
CA GLY A 4 12.42 15.62 0.77
C GLY A 4 11.01 15.16 0.44
N CYS A 5 10.85 13.86 0.19
CA CYS A 5 9.55 13.20 0.13
C CYS A 5 8.95 13.09 1.54
N LEU A 6 7.64 12.83 1.60
CA LEU A 6 6.93 12.56 2.85
C LEU A 6 7.36 11.22 3.47
N GLU A 7 7.01 10.98 4.74
CA GLU A 7 7.37 9.75 5.46
C GLU A 7 6.70 8.49 4.86
N ASP A 8 5.55 8.68 4.20
CA ASP A 8 4.81 7.64 3.47
C ASP A 8 5.15 7.58 1.98
N GLU A 9 6.24 8.22 1.57
CA GLU A 9 6.70 8.27 0.20
C GLU A 9 8.11 7.71 0.01
N PHE A 10 8.30 7.04 -1.12
CA PHE A 10 9.59 6.64 -1.65
C PHE A 10 10.05 7.62 -2.71
N ARG A 11 11.32 8.03 -2.63
CA ARG A 11 11.96 8.86 -3.65
C ARG A 11 12.58 8.00 -4.75
N CYS A 12 12.07 8.13 -5.96
CA CYS A 12 12.66 7.50 -7.14
C CYS A 12 14.11 7.95 -7.32
N ILE A 13 14.96 7.03 -7.73
CA ILE A 13 16.41 7.16 -7.55
C ILE A 13 17.02 8.22 -8.47
N THR A 14 16.72 8.15 -9.76
CA THR A 14 17.31 9.00 -10.79
C THR A 14 16.41 10.17 -11.16
N SER A 15 15.11 9.90 -11.20
CA SER A 15 14.09 10.83 -11.65
C SER A 15 13.61 11.76 -10.52
N LEU A 16 13.89 11.39 -9.26
CA LEU A 16 13.72 12.19 -8.04
C LEU A 16 12.27 12.55 -7.67
N GLU A 17 11.27 12.02 -8.36
CA GLU A 17 9.87 12.07 -7.93
C GLU A 17 9.61 11.23 -6.68
N CYS A 18 8.54 11.59 -5.97
CA CYS A 18 8.06 10.88 -4.81
C CYS A 18 6.82 10.07 -5.19
N ILE A 19 6.78 8.80 -4.81
CA ILE A 19 5.62 7.92 -4.96
C ILE A 19 5.26 7.34 -3.59
N SER A 20 4.02 6.92 -3.37
CA SER A 20 3.66 6.28 -2.10
C SER A 20 4.45 4.99 -1.87
N ILE A 21 4.87 4.72 -0.63
CA ILE A 21 5.58 3.49 -0.24
C ILE A 21 4.79 2.20 -0.55
N VAL A 22 3.46 2.28 -0.69
CA VAL A 22 2.63 1.12 -1.04
C VAL A 22 2.77 0.71 -2.50
N ASN A 23 3.28 1.61 -3.34
CA ASN A 23 3.52 1.38 -4.76
C ASN A 23 4.90 0.76 -5.03
N VAL A 24 5.77 0.68 -4.01
CA VAL A 24 7.11 0.09 -4.17
C VAL A 24 7.02 -1.44 -4.16
N LEU A 25 7.52 -2.09 -5.21
CA LEU A 25 7.44 -3.54 -5.41
C LEU A 25 5.99 -4.06 -5.51
N ASP A 26 5.09 -3.25 -6.08
CA ASP A 26 3.69 -3.57 -6.35
C ASP A 26 3.46 -4.21 -7.73
N GLY A 27 4.52 -4.30 -8.54
CA GLY A 27 4.52 -4.91 -9.88
C GLY A 27 4.17 -3.95 -11.01
N THR A 28 3.95 -2.67 -10.72
CA THR A 28 3.71 -1.60 -11.70
C THR A 28 4.79 -0.54 -11.55
N GLU A 29 5.29 0.02 -12.66
CA GLU A 29 6.28 1.09 -12.61
C GLU A 29 5.56 2.44 -12.49
N GLN A 30 5.68 3.09 -11.34
CA GLN A 30 5.23 4.46 -11.11
C GLN A 30 6.39 5.45 -11.22
N CYS A 31 7.60 5.05 -10.83
CA CYS A 31 8.81 5.83 -11.10
C CYS A 31 9.08 5.88 -12.62
N ASN A 32 9.44 7.06 -13.13
CA ASN A 32 9.84 7.22 -14.53
C ASN A 32 11.11 6.44 -14.88
N ASP A 33 11.97 6.21 -13.88
CA ASP A 33 13.17 5.38 -14.01
C ASP A 33 12.94 3.91 -13.62
N GLY A 34 11.72 3.54 -13.25
CA GLY A 34 11.32 2.20 -12.78
C GLY A 34 12.07 1.72 -11.54
N SER A 35 12.63 2.63 -10.75
CA SER A 35 13.44 2.26 -9.58
C SER A 35 12.62 1.60 -8.46
N ASP A 36 11.33 1.90 -8.34
CA ASP A 36 10.37 1.22 -7.49
C ASP A 36 10.28 -0.30 -7.70
N GLU A 37 10.36 -0.77 -8.96
CA GLU A 37 10.22 -2.19 -9.31
C GLU A 37 11.53 -2.89 -9.69
N ARG A 38 12.50 -2.09 -10.17
CA ARG A 38 13.74 -2.62 -10.75
C ARG A 38 14.96 -2.39 -9.87
N TYR A 39 14.82 -1.74 -8.70
CA TYR A 39 15.96 -1.46 -7.81
C TYR A 39 16.84 -2.70 -7.58
N CYS A 40 16.25 -3.78 -7.11
CA CYS A 40 16.97 -5.01 -6.76
C CYS A 40 17.47 -5.80 -7.98
N LYS A 41 16.96 -5.52 -9.19
CA LYS A 41 17.35 -6.21 -10.43
C LYS A 41 18.47 -5.46 -11.15
N GLU A 42 18.36 -4.14 -11.25
CA GLU A 42 19.17 -3.30 -12.13
C GLU A 42 20.15 -2.41 -11.37
N MET A 43 19.72 -1.81 -10.26
CA MET A 43 20.54 -0.90 -9.48
C MET A 43 21.36 -1.60 -8.40
N ALA A 44 21.00 -2.84 -8.04
CA ALA A 44 21.81 -3.71 -7.19
C ALA A 44 23.09 -4.27 -7.87
N GLY A 45 23.40 -3.82 -9.09
CA GLY A 45 24.55 -4.23 -9.88
C GLY A 45 25.89 -3.78 -9.29
N SER A 46 26.57 -4.72 -8.65
CA SER A 46 27.95 -4.72 -8.11
C SER A 46 28.15 -4.08 -6.72
N ASN A 47 28.20 -4.94 -5.69
CA ASN A 47 28.66 -4.71 -4.31
C ASN A 47 27.69 -4.12 -3.27
N MET A 48 26.40 -3.93 -3.54
CA MET A 48 25.45 -3.55 -2.47
C MET A 48 25.22 -4.71 -1.48
N CYS A 49 24.68 -5.84 -1.95
CA CYS A 49 24.44 -7.02 -1.13
C CYS A 49 25.31 -8.21 -1.58
N GLN A 50 25.63 -9.13 -0.66
CA GLN A 50 26.42 -10.32 -0.98
C GLN A 50 25.68 -11.27 -1.93
N ARG A 51 24.33 -11.24 -1.94
CA ARG A 51 23.47 -12.01 -2.83
C ARG A 51 22.27 -11.18 -3.30
N PRO A 52 21.82 -11.30 -4.56
CA PRO A 52 20.63 -10.60 -5.07
C PRO A 52 19.37 -10.84 -4.21
N LYS A 53 19.23 -12.04 -3.64
CA LYS A 53 18.12 -12.41 -2.75
C LYS A 53 18.11 -11.68 -1.40
N GLN A 54 19.16 -10.94 -1.05
CA GLN A 54 19.22 -10.13 0.17
C GLN A 54 18.66 -8.72 -0.05
N CYS A 55 18.59 -8.24 -1.29
CA CYS A 55 18.04 -6.92 -1.57
C CYS A 55 16.56 -6.87 -1.18
N CYS A 56 16.21 -5.88 -0.36
CA CYS A 56 14.85 -5.67 0.08
C CYS A 56 14.52 -4.19 0.37
N PHE A 57 13.26 -3.84 0.23
CA PHE A 57 12.71 -2.55 0.60
C PHE A 57 12.20 -2.58 2.04
N ASN A 58 12.61 -1.61 2.84
CA ASN A 58 12.10 -1.37 4.19
C ASN A 58 11.11 -0.20 4.16
N PRO A 59 9.79 -0.45 4.28
CA PRO A 59 8.80 0.62 4.20
C PRO A 59 8.83 1.58 5.38
N THR A 60 9.30 1.14 6.55
CA THR A 60 9.42 1.99 7.74
C THR A 60 10.51 3.05 7.57
N ALA A 61 11.53 2.76 6.76
CA ALA A 61 12.64 3.67 6.51
C ALA A 61 12.59 4.29 5.10
N GLY A 62 11.65 3.88 4.24
CA GLY A 62 11.53 4.37 2.87
C GLY A 62 12.76 4.09 1.99
N ILE A 63 13.54 3.04 2.29
CA ILE A 63 14.81 2.75 1.61
C ILE A 63 14.96 1.28 1.22
N PHE A 64 15.68 1.06 0.13
CA PHE A 64 16.22 -0.25 -0.23
C PHE A 64 17.53 -0.51 0.52
N GLY A 65 17.73 -1.77 0.93
CA GLY A 65 18.92 -2.22 1.63
C GLY A 65 19.12 -3.72 1.48
N CYS A 66 19.99 -4.26 2.34
CA CYS A 66 20.28 -5.69 2.40
C CYS A 66 19.75 -6.27 3.71
N ASP A 67 18.97 -7.34 3.59
CA ASP A 67 18.31 -8.05 4.67
C ASP A 67 17.28 -7.20 5.44
N CYS A 68 16.25 -7.85 5.97
CA CYS A 68 15.22 -7.17 6.75
C CYS A 68 15.65 -6.96 8.20
N PRO A 69 15.16 -5.90 8.88
CA PRO A 69 15.43 -5.69 10.29
C PRO A 69 14.90 -6.85 11.16
N LEU A 70 15.41 -6.95 12.40
CA LEU A 70 14.94 -7.95 13.36
C LEU A 70 13.42 -7.81 13.58
N GLY A 71 12.70 -8.92 13.52
CA GLY A 71 11.22 -8.93 13.62
C GLY A 71 10.50 -8.87 12.27
N TYR A 72 11.24 -8.75 11.16
CA TYR A 72 10.69 -8.70 9.80
C TYR A 72 11.17 -9.87 8.95
N SER A 73 10.36 -10.21 7.95
CA SER A 73 10.64 -11.22 6.93
C SER A 73 10.59 -10.61 5.54
N ARG A 74 11.48 -11.09 4.67
CA ARG A 74 11.53 -10.67 3.26
C ARG A 74 10.51 -11.47 2.46
N THR A 75 9.63 -10.80 1.73
CA THR A 75 8.75 -11.45 0.74
C THR A 75 9.53 -11.93 -0.48
N SER A 76 8.90 -12.72 -1.35
CA SER A 76 9.50 -13.15 -2.63
C SER A 76 9.95 -11.96 -3.49
N PHE A 77 9.15 -10.89 -3.52
CA PHE A 77 9.38 -9.68 -4.31
C PHE A 77 10.41 -8.73 -3.68
N GLY A 78 10.81 -8.96 -2.43
CA GLY A 78 11.83 -8.16 -1.75
C GLY A 78 11.26 -7.09 -0.83
N LEU A 79 10.03 -7.21 -0.37
CA LEU A 79 9.46 -6.30 0.63
C LEU A 79 9.74 -6.82 2.04
N CYS A 80 10.14 -5.97 2.97
CA CYS A 80 10.21 -6.32 4.39
C CYS A 80 8.85 -6.13 5.06
N ILE A 81 8.28 -7.22 5.59
CA ILE A 81 7.03 -7.20 6.33
C ILE A 81 7.23 -7.78 7.74
N PRO A 82 6.55 -7.27 8.78
CA PRO A 82 6.64 -7.87 10.12
C PRO A 82 6.24 -9.35 10.10
N PHE A 83 6.87 -10.20 10.92
CA PHE A 83 6.56 -11.65 10.96
C PHE A 83 5.09 -11.96 11.25
N LEU A 84 4.41 -11.08 11.99
CA LEU A 84 3.02 -11.24 12.38
C LEU A 84 2.05 -10.60 11.39
N ALA A 85 2.56 -9.88 10.37
CA ALA A 85 1.72 -9.25 9.37
C ALA A 85 1.30 -10.28 8.30
N PRO A 86 0.03 -10.29 7.90
CA PRO A 86 -0.41 -11.09 6.75
C PRO A 86 0.33 -10.72 5.47
N VAL A 87 0.50 -11.69 4.57
CA VAL A 87 1.17 -11.51 3.26
C VAL A 87 0.33 -10.67 2.30
N LEU A 88 -0.98 -10.69 2.45
CA LEU A 88 -1.92 -9.83 1.72
C LEU A 88 -2.64 -8.95 2.73
N SER A 89 -2.86 -7.69 2.39
CA SER A 89 -3.65 -6.78 3.23
C SER A 89 -5.12 -6.99 2.89
N SER A 90 -5.89 -7.57 3.81
CA SER A 90 -7.34 -7.76 3.61
C SER A 90 -8.16 -6.58 4.09
N ASP A 91 -7.64 -5.83 5.05
CA ASP A 91 -8.23 -4.60 5.56
C ASP A 91 -7.15 -3.51 5.79
N CYS A 92 -7.60 -2.32 6.17
CA CYS A 92 -6.71 -1.20 6.45
C CYS A 92 -5.81 -1.44 7.68
N ALA A 93 -6.23 -2.26 8.63
CA ALA A 93 -5.41 -2.60 9.79
C ALA A 93 -4.22 -3.50 9.40
N ASP A 94 -4.43 -4.47 8.50
CA ASP A 94 -3.37 -5.27 7.91
C ASP A 94 -2.41 -4.42 7.08
N LEU A 95 -2.95 -3.46 6.32
CA LEU A 95 -2.15 -2.51 5.56
C LEU A 95 -1.25 -1.67 6.49
N GLN A 96 -1.82 -1.13 7.57
CA GLN A 96 -1.10 -0.31 8.55
C GLN A 96 -0.02 -1.10 9.31
N ARG A 97 -0.25 -2.40 9.59
CA ARG A 97 0.79 -3.27 10.18
C ARG A 97 2.04 -3.34 9.31
N ARG A 98 1.87 -3.28 7.98
CA ARG A 98 2.98 -3.32 7.03
C ARG A 98 3.61 -1.94 6.81
N TYR A 99 2.77 -0.92 6.70
CA TYR A 99 3.16 0.45 6.39
C TYR A 99 2.78 1.36 7.57
N HIS A 100 3.65 1.38 8.59
CA HIS A 100 3.33 2.01 9.87
C HIS A 100 3.06 3.53 9.78
N PHE A 101 3.75 4.22 8.87
CA PHE A 101 3.64 5.66 8.68
C PHE A 101 2.72 6.06 7.51
N LEU A 102 1.95 5.10 6.97
CA LEU A 102 1.07 5.35 5.85
C LEU A 102 -0.07 6.30 6.26
N GLY A 103 -0.25 7.40 5.54
CA GLY A 103 -1.36 8.34 5.76
C GLY A 103 -2.71 7.81 5.27
N SER A 104 -3.77 8.52 5.62
CA SER A 104 -5.14 8.22 5.18
C SER A 104 -5.31 8.38 3.65
N GLY A 105 -6.10 7.49 3.03
CA GLY A 105 -6.23 7.48 1.57
C GLY A 105 -7.03 6.31 1.01
N LEU A 106 -7.03 6.20 -0.33
CA LEU A 106 -7.59 5.08 -1.06
C LEU A 106 -6.50 4.04 -1.31
N PHE A 107 -6.74 2.80 -0.89
CA PHE A 107 -5.75 1.73 -1.03
C PHE A 107 -6.35 0.46 -1.61
N LYS A 108 -5.49 -0.28 -2.31
CA LYS A 108 -5.81 -1.60 -2.85
C LYS A 108 -5.65 -2.65 -1.76
N LEU A 109 -6.77 -3.30 -1.43
CA LEU A 109 -6.88 -4.39 -0.47
C LEU A 109 -7.28 -5.68 -1.19
N ASN A 110 -7.22 -6.82 -0.50
CA ASN A 110 -7.50 -8.13 -1.08
C ASN A 110 -8.69 -8.78 -0.37
N ASP A 111 -9.72 -9.11 -1.14
CA ASP A 111 -10.92 -9.73 -0.58
C ASP A 111 -10.60 -11.13 -0.03
N TRP A 112 -10.75 -11.29 1.28
CA TRP A 112 -10.50 -12.54 1.99
C TRP A 112 -11.54 -13.61 1.68
N SER A 113 -12.74 -13.22 1.22
CA SER A 113 -13.82 -14.14 0.86
C SER A 113 -13.56 -14.86 -0.47
N CYS A 114 -12.64 -14.34 -1.28
CA CYS A 114 -12.25 -14.94 -2.54
C CYS A 114 -11.40 -16.21 -2.35
N SER A 115 -11.64 -17.21 -3.21
CA SER A 115 -10.83 -18.43 -3.28
C SER A 115 -9.33 -18.17 -3.55
N LYS A 116 -9.01 -17.04 -4.18
CA LYS A 116 -7.65 -16.55 -4.45
C LYS A 116 -7.58 -15.04 -4.20
N PRO A 117 -7.29 -14.59 -2.97
CA PRO A 117 -7.33 -13.18 -2.62
C PRO A 117 -6.42 -12.30 -3.49
N GLU A 118 -5.26 -12.82 -3.95
CA GLU A 118 -4.37 -12.07 -4.86
C GLU A 118 -4.98 -11.73 -6.22
N MET A 119 -6.09 -12.38 -6.60
CA MET A 119 -6.80 -12.13 -7.86
C MET A 119 -8.10 -11.32 -7.66
N CYS A 120 -8.42 -10.94 -6.42
CA CYS A 120 -9.60 -10.16 -6.07
C CYS A 120 -9.22 -8.87 -5.32
N PRO A 121 -8.46 -7.96 -5.96
CA PRO A 121 -8.20 -6.67 -5.36
C PRO A 121 -9.47 -5.81 -5.39
N PHE A 122 -9.71 -5.08 -4.32
CA PHE A 122 -10.72 -4.01 -4.27
C PHE A 122 -10.08 -2.75 -3.68
N ILE A 123 -10.69 -1.59 -3.94
CA ILE A 123 -10.22 -0.32 -3.40
C ILE A 123 -11.08 0.04 -2.20
N ALA A 124 -10.45 0.45 -1.11
CA ALA A 124 -11.14 0.95 0.07
C ALA A 124 -10.52 2.25 0.58
N HIS A 125 -11.34 3.08 1.22
CA HIS A 125 -10.87 4.21 2.01
C HIS A 125 -10.33 3.70 3.36
N CYS A 126 -9.06 4.01 3.61
CA CYS A 126 -8.42 3.77 4.90
C CYS A 126 -8.19 5.08 5.63
N GLU A 127 -8.67 5.14 6.87
CA GLU A 127 -8.33 6.19 7.82
C GLU A 127 -7.22 5.65 8.74
N MET A 128 -6.00 6.17 8.56
CA MET A 128 -4.77 5.71 9.22
C MET A 128 -4.30 6.65 10.33
N ASP A 129 -4.79 7.89 10.38
CA ASP A 129 -4.29 8.92 11.29
C ASP A 129 -5.17 9.05 12.54
N LEU A 130 -6.48 8.86 12.40
CA LEU A 130 -7.43 9.04 13.50
C LEU A 130 -7.56 7.81 14.40
N PHE A 131 -7.59 8.03 15.72
CA PHE A 131 -7.85 7.02 16.75
C PHE A 131 -6.97 5.76 16.66
N GLY A 132 -5.71 5.92 16.24
CA GLY A 132 -4.76 4.81 16.07
C GLY A 132 -4.74 4.19 14.68
N GLY A 133 -5.63 4.61 13.78
CA GLY A 133 -5.64 4.20 12.38
C GLY A 133 -6.12 2.78 12.13
N GLY A 134 -5.91 2.31 10.90
CA GLY A 134 -6.29 0.97 10.46
C GLY A 134 -7.79 0.82 10.21
N TRP A 135 -8.51 1.94 10.08
CA TRP A 135 -9.96 1.94 9.89
C TRP A 135 -10.30 1.78 8.42
N THR A 136 -10.93 0.66 8.07
CA THR A 136 -11.60 0.49 6.78
C THR A 136 -12.95 1.18 6.81
N ILE A 137 -13.12 2.23 6.01
CA ILE A 137 -14.39 2.95 5.92
C ILE A 137 -15.31 2.18 4.97
N ILE A 138 -16.36 1.58 5.53
CA ILE A 138 -17.35 0.81 4.74
C ILE A 138 -18.48 1.68 4.16
N MET A 139 -18.70 2.85 4.76
CA MET A 139 -19.73 3.79 4.36
C MET A 139 -19.34 5.19 4.84
N GLN A 140 -19.56 6.20 4.00
CA GLN A 140 -19.38 7.59 4.40
C GLN A 140 -20.53 8.46 3.90
N ARG A 141 -20.95 9.41 4.75
CA ARG A 141 -21.99 10.40 4.46
C ARG A 141 -21.56 11.78 4.97
N PHE A 142 -21.04 12.62 4.08
CA PHE A 142 -20.79 14.03 4.40
C PHE A 142 -21.91 14.94 3.89
N ASN A 143 -22.50 14.62 2.74
CA ASN A 143 -23.61 15.37 2.18
C ASN A 143 -24.86 14.48 2.02
N THR A 144 -26.00 14.93 2.52
CA THR A 144 -27.27 14.21 2.42
C THR A 144 -28.09 14.59 1.19
N SER A 145 -27.57 15.45 0.31
CA SER A 145 -28.27 15.88 -0.91
C SER A 145 -28.49 14.78 -1.93
N LEU A 146 -27.63 13.74 -1.95
CA LEU A 146 -27.75 12.60 -2.84
C LEU A 146 -28.39 11.42 -2.11
N SER A 147 -29.29 10.72 -2.81
CA SER A 147 -30.02 9.58 -2.24
C SER A 147 -29.10 8.37 -2.07
N PHE A 148 -29.17 7.78 -0.87
CA PHE A 148 -28.62 6.46 -0.57
C PHE A 148 -29.67 5.34 -0.74
N ASP A 149 -30.91 5.68 -1.08
CA ASP A 149 -31.91 4.67 -1.42
C ASP A 149 -31.57 4.09 -2.79
N LYS A 150 -31.00 2.87 -2.77
CA LYS A 150 -30.46 2.11 -3.90
C LYS A 150 -31.09 0.73 -3.95
N ASP A 151 -31.02 0.08 -5.11
CA ASP A 151 -31.51 -1.29 -5.22
C ASP A 151 -30.56 -2.32 -4.59
N ILE A 152 -31.03 -3.56 -4.44
CA ILE A 152 -30.27 -4.64 -3.80
C ILE A 152 -28.94 -4.92 -4.51
N LEU A 153 -28.91 -4.81 -5.83
CA LEU A 153 -27.72 -5.11 -6.62
C LEU A 153 -26.67 -4.00 -6.47
N GLU A 154 -27.10 -2.74 -6.37
CA GLU A 154 -26.22 -1.61 -6.05
C GLU A 154 -25.65 -1.75 -4.64
N TYR A 155 -26.46 -2.14 -3.65
CA TYR A 155 -25.96 -2.39 -2.30
C TYR A 155 -24.98 -3.56 -2.26
N GLU A 156 -25.23 -4.67 -2.95
CA GLU A 156 -24.30 -5.81 -2.99
C GLU A 156 -22.97 -5.50 -3.70
N ASN A 157 -22.97 -4.65 -4.73
CA ASN A 157 -21.76 -4.33 -5.50
C ASN A 157 -20.99 -3.12 -4.96
N GLY A 158 -21.62 -2.28 -4.14
CA GLY A 158 -21.07 -0.99 -3.73
C GLY A 158 -21.41 0.13 -4.72
N PHE A 159 -21.38 1.36 -4.24
CA PHE A 159 -21.59 2.56 -5.04
C PHE A 159 -20.93 3.80 -4.46
N ASP A 160 -20.42 4.65 -5.35
CA ASP A 160 -19.92 6.00 -5.03
C ASP A 160 -20.89 7.04 -5.57
N LEU A 161 -21.37 7.95 -4.72
CA LEU A 161 -22.14 9.12 -5.14
C LEU A 161 -21.23 10.30 -5.46
N ASP A 162 -20.14 10.43 -4.70
CA ASP A 162 -19.02 11.36 -4.89
C ASP A 162 -17.81 10.90 -4.06
N ASN A 163 -16.70 11.64 -4.11
CA ASN A 163 -15.46 11.34 -3.40
C ASN A 163 -15.59 11.24 -1.86
N SER A 164 -16.74 11.57 -1.28
CA SER A 164 -16.97 11.64 0.15
C SER A 164 -18.27 10.96 0.60
N ASN A 165 -19.03 10.37 -0.32
CA ASN A 165 -20.31 9.74 -0.08
C ASN A 165 -20.39 8.42 -0.84
N PHE A 166 -20.21 7.30 -0.14
CA PHE A 166 -20.15 5.97 -0.77
C PHE A 166 -20.61 4.86 0.17
N TRP A 167 -20.87 3.69 -0.42
CA TRP A 167 -21.08 2.39 0.23
C TRP A 167 -20.15 1.37 -0.44
N ILE A 168 -19.41 0.59 0.35
CA ILE A 168 -18.33 -0.26 -0.16
C ILE A 168 -18.81 -1.51 -0.93
N GLY A 169 -20.03 -2.00 -0.66
CA GLY A 169 -20.53 -3.29 -1.14
C GLY A 169 -20.82 -4.24 0.00
#